data_AF-A0AAW4L154-F1
#
_entry.id   AF-A0AAW4L154-F1
#
_cell.length_a   1.000
_cell.length_b   1.000
_cell.length_c   1.000
_cell.angle_alpha   90.00
_cell.angle_beta   90.00
_cell.angle_gamma   90.00
#
_symmetry.space_group_name_H-M   'P 1'
#
loop_
_entity.id
_entity.type
_entity.pdbx_description
1 polymer ?
#
loop_
_entity_poly.entity_id
_entity_poly.type
_entity_poly.pdbx_seq_one_letter_code
_entity_poly.pdbx_strand_id
1 'polypeptide(L)'
;MELIGVILPDKQRLFSVIADILKGKGGIHLYLFLIGLVAGFYGIAAIFIQGHAHTINTSNLVPWGMQISTYVYFALLSTGCTFVNFFGHVFFEEKYRPFASRIIFVGIITAVAAFFSLATEMGRVDRMYMFLISPNPTSPMFWMALWYSCYVCIITVEYINIQRGKHSVRVMWGAFFIAIITHSTLGSLLGTVSSRVYYYSALMPIYFLFIAFLTGCALTTIIAAHTVKKKQLDEAYHLTPFVILLKVGLGLALLITFWRTMTGLAGRLEGSEVFSLTLINSFVFGIVVVIIVPYLLLKMGKSANWLMFVGVFIMVTQLKARNDLVVGAFKIPVFRVYEMPEIVHYTPSVYEFLVVAASTSLVALLYIIFNRSGVFDVNAGKEVH
;
A
#
# COMPACT_ATOMS: atom_id res chain seq x y z
N MET A 1 5.26 20.60 20.51
CA MET A 1 6.07 21.51 19.68
C MET A 1 5.35 21.71 18.36
N GLU A 2 5.20 22.94 17.89
CA GLU A 2 4.59 23.20 16.58
C GLU A 2 5.71 23.32 15.53
N LEU A 3 5.74 22.41 14.56
CA LEU A 3 6.70 22.43 13.47
C LEU A 3 5.94 22.65 12.17
N ILE A 4 6.14 23.80 11.53
CA ILE A 4 5.51 24.13 10.24
C ILE A 4 3.96 24.00 10.34
N GLY A 5 3.35 24.32 11.48
CA GLY A 5 1.89 24.25 11.67
C GLY A 5 1.33 22.86 11.99
N VAL A 6 2.20 21.86 12.16
CA VAL A 6 1.84 20.52 12.63
C VAL A 6 2.13 20.42 14.13
N ILE A 7 1.14 19.98 14.91
CA ILE A 7 1.35 19.66 16.33
C ILE A 7 2.16 18.36 16.40
N LEU A 8 3.44 18.48 16.71
CA LEU A 8 4.27 17.35 17.07
C LEU A 8 4.24 17.17 18.59
N PRO A 9 4.01 15.95 19.08
CA PRO A 9 4.05 15.68 20.51
C PRO A 9 5.48 15.88 21.00
N ASP A 10 5.64 16.59 22.11
CA ASP A 10 6.93 16.64 22.78
C ASP A 10 7.28 15.28 23.40
N LYS A 11 8.53 15.16 23.86
CA LYS A 11 9.05 13.92 24.45
C LYS A 11 8.22 13.46 25.65
N GLN A 12 7.75 14.37 26.50
CA GLN A 12 6.95 14.04 27.69
C GLN A 12 5.58 13.50 27.31
N ARG A 13 4.92 14.14 26.32
CA ARG A 13 3.63 13.71 25.76
C ARG A 13 3.74 12.36 25.07
N LEU A 14 4.83 12.07 24.37
CA LEU A 14 5.06 10.74 23.79
C LEU A 14 5.15 9.67 24.89
N PHE A 15 5.94 9.90 25.95
CA PHE A 15 6.03 8.95 27.05
C PHE A 15 4.71 8.76 27.78
N SER A 16 3.96 9.83 28.04
CA SER A 16 2.65 9.72 28.69
C SER A 16 1.67 8.95 27.83
N VAL A 17 1.62 9.20 26.52
CA VAL A 17 0.78 8.44 25.56
C VAL A 17 1.14 6.96 25.54
N ILE A 18 2.42 6.61 25.52
CA ILE A 18 2.86 5.21 25.56
C ILE A 18 2.43 4.56 26.87
N ALA A 19 2.64 5.22 28.01
CA ALA A 19 2.20 4.72 29.31
C ALA A 19 0.67 4.51 29.37
N ASP A 20 -0.09 5.42 28.78
CA ASP A 20 -1.56 5.32 28.70
C ASP A 20 -2.04 4.19 27.78
N ILE A 21 -1.31 3.93 26.69
CA ILE A 21 -1.57 2.78 25.82
C ILE A 21 -1.36 1.49 26.61
N LEU A 22 -0.23 1.39 27.31
CA LEU A 22 0.16 0.22 28.11
C LEU A 22 -0.85 -0.10 29.21
N LYS A 23 -1.42 0.91 29.88
CA LYS A 23 -2.42 0.72 30.94
C LYS A 23 -3.79 0.28 30.43
N GLY A 24 -4.12 0.55 29.16
CA GLY A 24 -5.43 0.22 28.58
C GLY A 24 -5.43 -1.05 27.74
N LYS A 25 -6.60 -1.37 27.15
CA LYS A 25 -6.75 -2.47 26.17
C LYS A 25 -5.87 -2.32 24.91
N GLY A 26 -5.31 -1.13 24.69
CA GLY A 26 -4.35 -0.85 23.61
C GLY A 26 -2.96 -1.45 23.85
N GLY A 27 -2.63 -1.82 25.09
CA GLY A 27 -1.30 -2.34 25.45
C GLY A 27 -0.97 -3.64 24.73
N ILE A 28 -1.94 -4.56 24.61
CA ILE A 28 -1.78 -5.82 23.89
C ILE A 28 -1.40 -5.57 22.42
N HIS A 29 -2.11 -4.66 21.75
CA HIS A 29 -1.82 -4.29 20.36
C HIS A 29 -0.44 -3.63 20.23
N LEU A 30 -0.08 -2.74 21.16
CA LEU A 30 1.23 -2.11 21.18
C LEU A 30 2.36 -3.15 21.31
N TYR A 31 2.24 -4.08 22.27
CA TYR A 31 3.22 -5.16 22.44
C TYR A 31 3.31 -6.05 21.21
N LEU A 32 2.16 -6.44 20.63
CA LEU A 32 2.13 -7.26 19.41
C LEU A 32 2.90 -6.58 18.26
N PHE A 33 2.65 -5.30 18.00
CA PHE A 33 3.34 -4.59 16.93
C PHE A 33 4.79 -4.29 17.28
N LEU A 34 5.15 -4.07 18.55
CA LEU A 34 6.56 -3.95 18.96
C LEU A 34 7.31 -5.26 18.73
N ILE A 35 6.73 -6.40 19.10
CA ILE A 35 7.31 -7.73 18.83
C ILE A 35 7.46 -7.94 17.33
N GLY A 36 6.43 -7.64 16.54
CA GLY A 36 6.49 -7.73 15.08
C GLY A 36 7.55 -6.83 14.46
N LEU A 37 7.74 -5.62 15.00
CA LEU A 37 8.79 -4.69 14.55
C LEU A 37 10.19 -5.19 14.91
N VAL A 38 10.40 -5.69 16.12
CA VAL A 38 11.69 -6.26 16.57
C VAL A 38 12.04 -7.51 15.77
N ALA A 39 11.10 -8.44 15.60
CA ALA A 39 11.29 -9.63 14.76
C ALA A 39 11.56 -9.23 13.30
N GLY A 40 10.86 -8.23 12.79
CA GLY A 40 11.06 -7.66 11.47
C GLY A 40 12.46 -7.08 11.28
N PHE A 41 12.92 -6.25 12.22
CA PHE A 41 14.28 -5.71 12.20
C PHE A 41 15.36 -6.78 12.32
N TYR A 42 15.13 -7.83 13.10
CA TYR A 42 16.01 -9.00 13.12
C TYR A 42 16.12 -9.62 11.73
N GLY A 43 14.99 -9.81 11.03
CA GLY A 43 14.99 -10.35 9.68
C GLY A 43 15.74 -9.48 8.69
N ILE A 44 15.59 -8.17 8.79
CA ILE A 44 16.28 -7.19 7.95
C ILE A 44 17.77 -7.15 8.24
N ALA A 45 18.16 -7.17 9.51
CA ALA A 45 19.56 -7.25 9.91
C ALA A 45 20.20 -8.54 9.37
N ALA A 46 19.50 -9.68 9.43
CA ALA A 46 19.98 -10.93 8.86
C ALA A 46 20.19 -10.81 7.34
N ILE A 47 19.27 -10.19 6.59
CA ILE A 47 19.43 -9.98 5.14
C ILE A 47 20.70 -9.18 4.83
N PHE A 48 20.95 -8.09 5.57
CA PHE A 48 22.13 -7.25 5.33
C PHE A 48 23.46 -7.87 5.80
N ILE A 49 23.44 -8.70 6.84
CA ILE A 49 24.65 -9.29 7.43
C ILE A 49 25.00 -10.61 6.76
N GLN A 50 24.01 -11.49 6.54
CA GLN A 50 24.21 -12.82 5.97
C GLN A 50 24.08 -12.83 4.43
N GLY A 51 23.42 -11.82 3.86
CA GLY A 51 23.22 -11.67 2.42
C GLY A 51 22.03 -12.46 1.88
N HIS A 52 21.52 -12.02 0.72
CA HIS A 52 20.30 -12.53 0.09
C HIS A 52 20.32 -14.06 -0.10
N ALA A 53 21.46 -14.64 -0.50
CA ALA A 53 21.59 -16.07 -0.78
C ALA A 53 21.29 -16.99 0.43
N HIS A 54 21.45 -16.50 1.67
CA HIS A 54 21.22 -17.29 2.89
C HIS A 54 19.89 -16.99 3.56
N THR A 55 19.24 -15.87 3.20
CA THR A 55 18.05 -15.39 3.91
C THR A 55 16.78 -15.42 3.08
N ILE A 56 16.86 -15.18 1.77
CA ILE A 56 15.67 -15.09 0.92
C ILE A 56 15.65 -16.19 -0.12
N ASN A 57 14.46 -16.56 -0.58
CA ASN A 57 14.28 -17.65 -1.54
C ASN A 57 14.21 -17.18 -3.00
N THR A 58 14.65 -15.94 -3.29
CA THR A 58 14.82 -15.49 -4.67
C THR A 58 15.99 -16.23 -5.33
N SER A 59 16.00 -16.24 -6.65
CA SER A 59 17.02 -16.92 -7.45
C SER A 59 17.25 -16.20 -8.77
N ASN A 60 18.20 -16.68 -9.57
CA ASN A 60 18.41 -16.17 -10.93
C ASN A 60 17.16 -16.32 -11.82
N LEU A 61 16.29 -17.30 -11.53
CA LEU A 61 15.03 -17.49 -12.27
C LEU A 61 13.88 -16.64 -11.70
N VAL A 62 13.89 -16.40 -10.39
CA VAL A 62 12.90 -15.58 -9.66
C VAL A 62 13.62 -14.44 -8.94
N PRO A 63 14.00 -13.37 -9.67
CA PRO A 63 14.79 -12.27 -9.10
C PRO A 63 13.99 -11.36 -8.16
N TRP A 64 12.66 -11.34 -8.27
CA TRP A 64 11.79 -10.55 -7.39
C TRP A 64 10.82 -11.46 -6.63
N GLY A 65 10.86 -11.33 -5.31
CA GLY A 65 10.03 -12.11 -4.39
C GLY A 65 9.04 -11.25 -3.58
N MET A 66 8.85 -11.65 -2.33
CA MET A 66 7.91 -11.05 -1.40
C MET A 66 8.29 -9.61 -1.02
N GLN A 67 9.58 -9.25 -1.05
CA GLN A 67 10.04 -7.90 -0.71
C GLN A 67 9.54 -6.85 -1.73
N ILE A 68 9.64 -7.15 -3.03
CA ILE A 68 9.05 -6.30 -4.09
C ILE A 68 7.52 -6.30 -3.99
N SER A 69 6.91 -7.45 -3.70
CA SER A 69 5.46 -7.55 -3.50
C SER A 69 4.96 -6.68 -2.36
N THR A 70 5.72 -6.63 -1.27
CA THR A 70 5.45 -5.82 -0.08
C THR A 70 5.64 -4.34 -0.36
N TYR A 71 6.72 -3.97 -1.07
CA TYR A 71 6.92 -2.59 -1.56
C TYR A 71 5.74 -2.13 -2.40
N VAL A 72 5.35 -2.91 -3.42
CA VAL A 72 4.22 -2.60 -4.29
C VAL A 72 2.94 -2.45 -3.47
N TYR A 73 2.71 -3.36 -2.52
CA TYR A 73 1.53 -3.32 -1.66
C TYR A 73 1.43 -2.03 -0.83
N PHE A 74 2.51 -1.64 -0.14
CA PHE A 74 2.50 -0.42 0.66
C PHE A 74 2.48 0.86 -0.19
N ALA A 75 3.10 0.84 -1.37
CA ALA A 75 2.99 1.94 -2.33
C ALA A 75 1.54 2.16 -2.78
N LEU A 76 0.81 1.07 -3.08
CA LEU A 76 -0.60 1.09 -3.46
C LEU A 76 -1.51 1.61 -2.34
N LEU A 77 -1.25 1.21 -1.10
CA LEU A 77 -1.99 1.73 0.05
C LEU A 77 -1.84 3.25 0.18
N SER A 78 -0.62 3.75 -0.02
CA SER A 78 -0.31 5.17 0.08
C SER A 78 -1.09 6.01 -0.93
N THR A 79 -0.95 5.72 -2.22
CA THR A 79 -1.69 6.46 -3.27
C THR A 79 -3.18 6.20 -3.23
N GLY A 80 -3.59 5.01 -2.80
CA GLY A 80 -4.98 4.69 -2.51
C GLY A 80 -5.56 5.65 -1.46
N CYS A 81 -4.83 5.97 -0.39
CA CYS A 81 -5.25 6.98 0.58
C CYS A 81 -5.40 8.37 -0.07
N THR A 82 -4.51 8.76 -0.99
CA THR A 82 -4.62 10.03 -1.75
C THR A 82 -5.85 10.05 -2.65
N PHE A 83 -6.17 8.95 -3.35
CA PHE A 83 -7.38 8.86 -4.16
C PHE A 83 -8.65 8.96 -3.32
N VAL A 84 -8.70 8.28 -2.18
CA VAL A 84 -9.83 8.38 -1.26
C VAL A 84 -9.92 9.79 -0.65
N ASN A 85 -8.79 10.44 -0.35
CA ASN A 85 -8.79 11.83 0.10
C ASN A 85 -9.41 12.77 -0.93
N PHE A 86 -8.95 12.66 -2.18
CA PHE A 86 -9.48 13.46 -3.28
C PHE A 86 -10.99 13.23 -3.48
N PHE A 87 -11.43 12.00 -3.67
CA PHE A 87 -12.85 11.71 -3.90
C PHE A 87 -13.73 11.96 -2.67
N GLY A 88 -13.19 11.74 -1.47
CA GLY A 88 -13.84 12.06 -0.21
C GLY A 88 -14.11 13.55 -0.06
N HIS A 89 -13.12 14.40 -0.36
CA HIS A 89 -13.29 15.85 -0.34
C HIS A 89 -14.20 16.35 -1.46
N VAL A 90 -14.05 15.85 -2.69
CA VAL A 90 -14.81 16.35 -3.85
C VAL A 90 -16.28 15.96 -3.81
N PHE A 91 -16.61 14.73 -3.40
CA PHE A 91 -17.98 14.22 -3.46
C PHE A 91 -18.68 14.13 -2.10
N PHE A 92 -17.93 14.15 -1.00
CA PHE A 92 -18.46 13.84 0.34
C PHE A 92 -17.87 14.74 1.45
N GLU A 93 -17.53 15.99 1.13
CA GLU A 93 -16.73 16.87 1.99
C GLU A 93 -17.15 16.86 3.46
N GLU A 94 -18.43 17.12 3.76
CA GLU A 94 -18.96 17.18 5.13
C GLU A 94 -18.76 15.86 5.90
N LYS A 95 -19.08 14.74 5.24
CA LYS A 95 -18.98 13.40 5.83
C LYS A 95 -17.52 12.98 6.02
N TYR A 96 -16.64 13.41 5.11
CA TYR A 96 -15.24 12.99 5.02
C TYR A 96 -14.27 13.82 5.87
N ARG A 97 -14.53 15.13 6.04
CA ARG A 97 -13.66 16.10 6.72
C ARG A 97 -13.06 15.61 8.05
N PRO A 98 -13.79 14.90 8.94
CA PRO A 98 -13.22 14.41 10.21
C PRO A 98 -12.09 13.39 10.07
N PHE A 99 -11.92 12.78 8.89
CA PHE A 99 -10.97 11.70 8.62
C PHE A 99 -9.76 12.14 7.78
N ALA A 100 -9.82 13.28 7.08
CA ALA A 100 -8.82 13.73 6.11
C ALA A 100 -7.37 13.70 6.66
N SER A 101 -7.15 14.34 7.81
CA SER A 101 -5.81 14.39 8.45
C SER A 101 -5.25 12.99 8.76
N ARG A 102 -6.11 12.07 9.25
CA ARG A 102 -5.70 10.68 9.54
C ARG A 102 -5.33 9.93 8.26
N ILE A 103 -6.14 10.07 7.22
CA ILE A 103 -6.00 9.31 5.98
C ILE A 103 -4.74 9.73 5.23
N ILE A 104 -4.51 11.03 5.05
CA ILE A 104 -3.29 11.52 4.40
C ILE A 104 -2.05 11.14 5.21
N PHE A 105 -2.09 11.25 6.54
CA PHE A 105 -0.96 10.83 7.36
C PHE A 105 -0.66 9.33 7.23
N VAL A 106 -1.70 8.49 7.21
CA VAL A 106 -1.52 7.04 6.97
C VAL A 106 -0.94 6.79 5.57
N GLY A 107 -1.34 7.59 4.58
CA GLY A 107 -0.71 7.60 3.26
C GLY A 107 0.80 7.87 3.32
N ILE A 108 1.25 8.85 4.11
CA ILE A 108 2.67 9.15 4.28
C ILE A 108 3.44 7.98 4.91
N ILE A 109 2.96 7.44 6.03
CA ILE A 109 3.68 6.35 6.73
C ILE A 109 3.69 5.05 5.92
N THR A 110 2.64 4.77 5.13
CA THR A 110 2.64 3.62 4.21
C THR A 110 3.61 3.83 3.05
N ALA A 111 3.79 5.06 2.58
CA ALA A 111 4.82 5.36 1.58
C ALA A 111 6.23 5.06 2.12
N VAL A 112 6.50 5.48 3.36
CA VAL A 112 7.78 5.20 4.03
C VAL A 112 7.97 3.69 4.25
N ALA A 113 6.92 2.97 4.65
CA ALA A 113 6.97 1.52 4.82
C ALA A 113 7.23 0.76 3.50
N ALA A 114 6.79 1.31 2.36
CA ALA A 114 7.10 0.77 1.04
C ALA A 114 8.61 0.85 0.75
N PHE A 115 9.22 2.01 1.00
CA PHE A 115 10.67 2.17 0.85
C PHE A 115 11.48 1.29 1.77
N PHE A 116 11.00 1.07 2.99
CA PHE A 116 11.64 0.18 3.94
C PHE A 116 11.75 -1.25 3.39
N SER A 117 10.68 -1.76 2.79
CA SER A 117 10.70 -3.06 2.11
C SER A 117 11.61 -3.06 0.88
N LEU A 118 11.54 -2.01 0.05
CA LEU A 118 12.39 -1.88 -1.15
C LEU A 118 13.88 -1.84 -0.81
N ALA A 119 14.26 -1.22 0.31
CA ALA A 119 15.64 -1.17 0.78
C ALA A 119 16.23 -2.55 1.02
N THR A 120 15.42 -3.50 1.52
CA THR A 120 15.87 -4.87 1.79
C THR A 120 16.12 -5.69 0.52
N GLU A 121 15.55 -5.28 -0.61
CA GLU A 121 15.80 -5.94 -1.90
C GLU A 121 17.14 -5.51 -2.52
N MET A 122 17.60 -4.30 -2.20
CA MET A 122 18.83 -3.77 -2.78
C MET A 122 20.06 -4.44 -2.17
N GLY A 123 20.89 -5.07 -3.00
CA GLY A 123 22.15 -5.67 -2.56
C GLY A 123 23.19 -4.66 -2.05
N ARG A 124 23.12 -3.38 -2.48
CA ARG A 124 24.01 -2.29 -2.05
C ARG A 124 23.27 -0.98 -1.83
N VAL A 125 22.57 -0.91 -0.69
CA VAL A 125 21.84 0.28 -0.23
C VAL A 125 22.78 1.47 0.00
N ASP A 126 24.04 1.22 0.36
CA ASP A 126 25.08 2.22 0.54
C ASP A 126 25.29 3.09 -0.71
N ARG A 127 24.98 2.56 -1.91
CA ARG A 127 25.16 3.27 -3.19
C ARG A 127 23.93 4.01 -3.69
N MET A 128 22.84 4.07 -2.90
CA MET A 128 21.62 4.77 -3.32
C MET A 128 21.86 6.24 -3.70
N TYR A 129 22.84 6.90 -3.08
CA TYR A 129 23.20 8.29 -3.42
C TYR A 129 23.64 8.47 -4.88
N MET A 130 24.11 7.40 -5.55
CA MET A 130 24.48 7.45 -6.97
C MET A 130 23.30 7.80 -7.86
N PHE A 131 22.07 7.53 -7.41
CA PHE A 131 20.85 7.95 -8.08
C PHE A 131 20.80 9.47 -8.30
N LEU A 132 21.34 10.25 -7.36
CA LEU A 132 21.36 11.72 -7.40
C LEU A 132 22.54 12.27 -8.21
N ILE A 133 23.67 11.58 -8.22
CA ILE A 133 24.93 12.06 -8.82
C ILE A 133 25.07 11.61 -10.28
N SER A 134 24.57 10.43 -10.64
CA SER A 134 24.68 9.85 -11.98
C SER A 134 23.32 9.30 -12.45
N PRO A 135 22.31 10.16 -12.66
CA PRO A 135 20.97 9.72 -13.07
C PRO A 135 20.97 9.11 -14.47
N ASN A 136 20.12 8.11 -14.70
CA ASN A 136 19.86 7.54 -16.03
C ASN A 136 18.37 7.67 -16.42
N PRO A 137 17.98 8.75 -17.14
CA PRO A 137 16.60 8.98 -17.55
C PRO A 137 16.02 7.95 -18.54
N THR A 138 16.85 7.09 -19.13
CA THR A 138 16.35 6.00 -20.00
C THR A 138 15.79 4.83 -19.19
N SER A 139 16.10 4.74 -17.90
CA SER A 139 15.61 3.68 -17.02
C SER A 139 14.19 3.98 -16.50
N PRO A 140 13.22 3.05 -16.62
CA PRO A 140 11.90 3.19 -15.99
C PRO A 140 11.97 3.36 -14.47
N MET A 141 12.99 2.77 -13.82
CA MET A 141 13.19 2.92 -12.36
C MET A 141 13.54 4.36 -11.98
N PHE A 142 14.19 5.12 -12.85
CA PHE A 142 14.51 6.53 -12.61
C PHE A 142 13.24 7.37 -12.48
N TRP A 143 12.34 7.23 -13.44
CA TRP A 143 11.05 7.93 -13.42
C TRP A 143 10.20 7.53 -12.22
N MET A 144 10.20 6.24 -11.86
CA MET A 144 9.49 5.78 -10.67
C MET A 144 9.99 6.48 -9.40
N ALA A 145 11.31 6.51 -9.18
CA ALA A 145 11.90 7.15 -8.02
C ALA A 145 11.65 8.68 -7.99
N LEU A 146 11.72 9.35 -9.14
CA LEU A 146 11.42 10.78 -9.28
C LEU A 146 9.95 11.08 -8.90
N TRP A 147 9.00 10.40 -9.56
CA TRP A 147 7.58 10.64 -9.32
C TRP A 147 7.16 10.27 -7.91
N TYR A 148 7.70 9.18 -7.36
CA TYR A 148 7.42 8.81 -5.98
C TYR A 148 7.96 9.82 -4.96
N SER A 149 9.14 10.41 -5.22
CA SER A 149 9.68 11.48 -4.37
C SER A 149 8.81 12.74 -4.43
N CYS A 150 8.40 13.16 -5.64
CA CYS A 150 7.44 14.25 -5.82
C CYS A 150 6.11 13.96 -5.12
N TYR A 151 5.62 12.72 -5.19
CA TYR A 151 4.41 12.26 -4.53
C TYR A 151 4.50 12.38 -3.01
N VAL A 152 5.54 11.86 -2.38
CA VAL A 152 5.74 11.97 -0.93
C VAL A 152 5.83 13.43 -0.49
N CYS A 153 6.52 14.28 -1.27
CA CYS A 153 6.60 15.71 -0.98
C CYS A 153 5.22 16.37 -1.03
N ILE A 154 4.43 16.15 -2.08
CA ILE A 154 3.15 16.85 -2.22
C ILE A 154 2.10 16.38 -1.22
N ILE A 155 2.05 15.09 -0.86
CA ILE A 155 1.14 14.62 0.20
C ILE A 155 1.55 15.14 1.58
N THR A 156 2.85 15.38 1.79
CA THR A 156 3.35 16.02 3.03
C THR A 156 2.92 17.48 3.09
N VAL A 157 3.00 18.21 1.97
CA VAL A 157 2.48 19.58 1.87
C VAL A 157 0.97 19.61 2.05
N GLU A 158 0.23 18.68 1.46
CA GLU A 158 -1.21 18.52 1.64
C GLU A 158 -1.58 18.28 3.11
N TYR A 159 -0.86 17.37 3.78
CA TYR A 159 -1.03 17.12 5.22
C TYR A 159 -0.82 18.38 6.05
N ILE A 160 0.26 19.13 5.79
CA ILE A 160 0.56 20.39 6.49
C ILE A 160 -0.58 21.41 6.26
N ASN A 161 -1.11 21.51 5.04
CA ASN A 161 -2.22 22.42 4.72
C ASN A 161 -3.51 22.03 5.45
N ILE A 162 -3.83 20.73 5.51
CA ILE A 162 -4.95 20.22 6.31
C ILE A 162 -4.78 20.60 7.77
N GLN A 163 -3.57 20.38 8.33
CA GLN A 163 -3.29 20.68 9.74
C GLN A 163 -3.40 22.16 10.08
N ARG A 164 -3.06 23.05 9.15
CA ARG A 164 -3.19 24.51 9.30
C ARG A 164 -4.60 25.05 9.05
N GLY A 165 -5.57 24.19 8.73
CA GLY A 165 -6.91 24.61 8.30
C GLY A 165 -6.92 25.35 6.95
N LYS A 166 -5.80 25.37 6.21
CA LYS A 166 -5.63 26.05 4.92
C LYS A 166 -5.68 25.05 3.77
N HIS A 167 -6.74 24.24 3.74
CA HIS A 167 -6.90 23.22 2.71
C HIS A 167 -6.90 23.86 1.32
N SER A 168 -5.89 23.53 0.51
CA SER A 168 -5.70 24.12 -0.81
C SER A 168 -6.19 23.16 -1.88
N VAL A 169 -7.27 23.56 -2.57
CA VAL A 169 -7.82 22.80 -3.71
C VAL A 169 -6.73 22.53 -4.76
N ARG A 170 -5.84 23.50 -5.01
CA ARG A 170 -4.72 23.34 -5.97
C ARG A 170 -3.75 22.23 -5.55
N VAL A 171 -3.40 22.16 -4.27
CA VAL A 171 -2.49 21.13 -3.75
C VAL A 171 -3.16 19.76 -3.77
N MET A 172 -4.44 19.68 -3.41
CA MET A 172 -5.22 18.44 -3.48
C MET A 172 -5.28 17.88 -4.92
N TRP A 173 -5.57 18.72 -5.91
CA TRP A 173 -5.54 18.31 -7.32
C TRP A 173 -4.13 17.92 -7.78
N GLY A 174 -3.11 18.68 -7.38
CA GLY A 174 -1.72 18.34 -7.66
C GLY A 174 -1.35 16.96 -7.08
N ALA A 175 -1.72 16.68 -5.84
CA ALA A 175 -1.48 15.40 -5.19
C ALA A 175 -2.19 14.25 -5.91
N PHE A 176 -3.43 14.47 -6.34
CA PHE A 176 -4.20 13.51 -7.13
C PHE A 176 -3.52 13.17 -8.47
N PHE A 177 -3.13 14.17 -9.25
CA PHE A 177 -2.47 13.92 -10.54
C PHE A 177 -1.06 13.32 -10.39
N ILE A 178 -0.28 13.78 -9.41
CA ILE A 178 1.02 13.17 -9.12
C ILE A 178 0.85 11.72 -8.65
N ALA A 179 -0.19 11.39 -7.87
CA ALA A 179 -0.49 10.01 -7.50
C ALA A 179 -0.82 9.15 -8.73
N ILE A 180 -1.62 9.67 -9.68
CA ILE A 180 -1.91 8.99 -10.96
C ILE A 180 -0.61 8.73 -11.74
N ILE A 181 0.25 9.74 -11.91
CA ILE A 181 1.50 9.59 -12.65
C ILE A 181 2.43 8.59 -11.96
N THR A 182 2.59 8.70 -10.65
CA THR A 182 3.46 7.82 -9.86
C THR A 182 3.04 6.36 -9.98
N HIS A 183 1.75 6.07 -9.84
CA HIS A 183 1.28 4.69 -9.86
C HIS A 183 1.08 4.11 -11.24
N SER A 184 0.71 4.94 -12.23
CA SER A 184 0.74 4.50 -13.62
C SER A 184 2.18 4.21 -14.07
N THR A 185 3.18 4.96 -13.58
CA THR A 185 4.61 4.66 -13.79
C THR A 185 5.02 3.34 -13.14
N LEU A 186 4.59 3.05 -11.91
CA LEU A 186 4.83 1.75 -11.26
C LEU A 186 4.24 0.59 -12.07
N GLY A 187 3.00 0.73 -12.55
CA GLY A 187 2.38 -0.27 -13.42
C GLY A 187 3.09 -0.40 -14.77
N SER A 188 3.54 0.72 -15.36
CA SER A 188 4.31 0.76 -16.61
C SER A 188 5.68 0.09 -16.46
N LEU A 189 6.33 0.23 -15.31
CA LEU A 189 7.62 -0.42 -15.02
C LEU A 189 7.52 -1.95 -15.15
N LEU A 190 6.41 -2.56 -14.76
CA LEU A 190 6.13 -3.97 -15.06
C LEU A 190 5.64 -4.13 -16.51
N GLY A 191 4.68 -3.30 -16.94
CA GLY A 191 4.02 -3.38 -18.25
C GLY A 191 4.94 -3.27 -19.47
N THR A 192 6.14 -2.71 -19.31
CA THR A 192 7.16 -2.55 -20.36
C THR A 192 8.15 -3.71 -20.46
N VAL A 193 8.09 -4.68 -19.54
CA VAL A 193 8.98 -5.86 -19.54
C VAL A 193 8.54 -6.85 -20.62
N SER A 194 8.92 -6.58 -21.87
CA SER A 194 8.54 -7.37 -23.05
C SER A 194 8.96 -8.84 -23.02
N SER A 195 10.01 -9.16 -22.27
CA SER A 195 10.48 -10.54 -22.06
C SER A 195 9.56 -11.37 -21.14
N ARG A 196 8.57 -10.76 -20.49
CA ARG A 196 7.66 -11.42 -19.55
C ARG A 196 6.21 -11.12 -19.92
N VAL A 197 5.58 -12.02 -20.68
CA VAL A 197 4.20 -11.88 -21.18
C VAL A 197 3.16 -11.65 -20.06
N TYR A 198 3.38 -12.20 -18.85
CA TYR A 198 2.49 -11.96 -17.71
C TYR A 198 2.44 -10.49 -17.25
N TYR A 199 3.53 -9.76 -17.49
CA TYR A 199 3.63 -8.33 -17.21
C TYR A 199 3.32 -7.48 -18.44
N TYR A 200 3.87 -7.83 -19.61
CA TYR A 200 3.83 -7.01 -20.80
C TYR A 200 2.40 -6.72 -21.27
N SER A 201 1.90 -5.52 -20.95
CA SER A 201 0.53 -5.13 -21.27
C SER A 201 0.32 -3.63 -21.08
N ALA A 202 -0.37 -3.02 -22.05
CA ALA A 202 -0.88 -1.66 -21.92
C ALA A 202 -1.93 -1.50 -20.79
N LEU A 203 -2.50 -2.61 -20.31
CA LEU A 203 -3.44 -2.58 -19.18
C LEU A 203 -2.73 -2.43 -17.82
N MET A 204 -1.42 -2.68 -17.70
CA MET A 204 -0.74 -2.67 -16.41
C MET A 204 -0.76 -1.31 -15.68
N PRO A 205 -0.47 -0.17 -16.34
CA PRO A 205 -0.62 1.14 -15.70
C PRO A 205 -2.02 1.36 -15.12
N ILE A 206 -3.07 0.98 -15.86
CA ILE A 206 -4.47 1.13 -15.46
C ILE A 206 -4.83 0.16 -14.32
N TYR A 207 -4.35 -1.08 -14.41
CA TYR A 207 -4.50 -2.09 -13.37
C TYR A 207 -3.97 -1.60 -12.03
N PHE A 208 -2.77 -1.02 -12.01
CA PHE A 208 -2.20 -0.50 -10.77
C PHE A 208 -3.02 0.66 -10.19
N LEU A 209 -3.58 1.55 -11.01
CA LEU A 209 -4.45 2.64 -10.53
C LEU A 209 -5.72 2.11 -9.84
N PHE A 210 -6.40 1.13 -10.45
CA PHE A 210 -7.65 0.61 -9.88
C PHE A 210 -7.41 -0.24 -8.64
N ILE A 211 -6.31 -1.01 -8.60
CA ILE A 211 -5.94 -1.76 -7.40
C ILE A 211 -5.44 -0.82 -6.28
N ALA A 212 -4.73 0.27 -6.61
CA ALA A 212 -4.38 1.31 -5.65
C ALA A 212 -5.63 1.89 -5.00
N PHE A 213 -6.62 2.23 -5.82
CA PHE A 213 -7.89 2.76 -5.32
C PHE A 213 -8.62 1.76 -4.41
N LEU A 214 -8.74 0.48 -4.81
CA LEU A 214 -9.35 -0.55 -3.97
C LEU A 214 -8.63 -0.75 -2.63
N THR A 215 -7.30 -0.87 -2.65
CA THR A 215 -6.51 -1.06 -1.42
C THR A 215 -6.57 0.16 -0.50
N GLY A 216 -6.55 1.37 -1.07
CA GLY A 216 -6.83 2.63 -0.37
C GLY A 216 -8.21 2.68 0.27
N CYS A 217 -9.26 2.33 -0.48
CA CYS A 217 -10.62 2.24 0.04
C CYS A 217 -10.71 1.27 1.22
N ALA A 218 -10.05 0.11 1.15
CA ALA A 218 -10.06 -0.86 2.24
C ALA A 218 -9.39 -0.30 3.51
N LEU A 219 -8.18 0.24 3.39
CA LEU A 219 -7.44 0.81 4.52
C LEU A 219 -8.16 2.01 5.15
N THR A 220 -8.64 2.93 4.32
CA THR A 220 -9.38 4.11 4.79
C THR A 220 -10.73 3.76 5.42
N THR A 221 -11.39 2.70 4.96
CA THR A 221 -12.60 2.16 5.61
C THR A 221 -12.29 1.67 7.03
N ILE A 222 -11.17 0.97 7.23
CA ILE A 222 -10.74 0.52 8.57
C ILE A 222 -10.50 1.75 9.47
N ILE A 223 -9.78 2.76 8.97
CA ILE A 223 -9.47 3.99 9.71
C ILE A 223 -10.75 4.74 10.06
N ALA A 224 -11.67 4.89 9.11
CA ALA A 224 -12.95 5.57 9.30
C ALA A 224 -13.81 4.86 10.33
N ALA A 225 -14.00 3.54 10.20
CA ALA A 225 -14.76 2.73 11.14
C ALA A 225 -14.19 2.79 12.56
N HIS A 226 -12.86 2.67 12.71
CA HIS A 226 -12.20 2.84 14.00
C HIS A 226 -12.42 4.26 14.57
N THR A 227 -12.31 5.28 13.73
CA THR A 227 -12.46 6.69 14.14
C THR A 227 -13.88 7.00 14.57
N VAL A 228 -14.88 6.53 13.84
CA VAL A 228 -16.31 6.69 14.17
C VAL A 228 -16.61 6.10 15.54
N LYS A 229 -16.13 4.88 15.83
CA LYS A 229 -16.30 4.27 17.16
C LYS A 229 -15.61 5.06 18.27
N LYS A 230 -14.37 5.49 18.02
CA LYS A 230 -13.56 6.20 19.03
C LYS A 230 -14.15 7.57 19.35
N LYS A 231 -14.64 8.29 18.33
CA LYS A 231 -15.24 9.63 18.48
C LYS A 231 -16.75 9.60 18.69
N GLN A 232 -17.36 8.42 18.75
CA GLN A 232 -18.82 8.23 18.88
C GLN A 232 -19.61 9.02 17.82
N LEU A 233 -19.12 9.00 16.58
CA LEU A 233 -19.81 9.63 15.45
C LEU A 233 -20.95 8.74 14.93
N ASP A 234 -21.86 9.30 14.14
CA ASP A 234 -22.90 8.53 13.47
C ASP A 234 -22.29 7.59 12.40
N GLU A 235 -22.39 6.28 12.64
CA GLU A 235 -21.93 5.23 11.72
C GLU A 235 -22.61 5.29 10.35
N ALA A 236 -23.93 5.49 10.31
CA ALA A 236 -24.69 5.50 9.07
C ALA A 236 -24.33 6.72 8.22
N TYR A 237 -24.15 7.88 8.85
CA TYR A 237 -23.80 9.11 8.15
C TYR A 237 -22.33 9.10 7.67
N HIS A 238 -21.37 8.84 8.56
CA HIS A 238 -19.94 9.03 8.27
C HIS A 238 -19.28 7.87 7.53
N LEU A 239 -19.80 6.64 7.60
CA LEU A 239 -19.21 5.50 6.88
C LEU A 239 -19.73 5.36 5.44
N THR A 240 -20.80 6.07 5.10
CA THR A 240 -21.40 6.04 3.76
C THR A 240 -20.39 6.32 2.63
N PRO A 241 -19.55 7.38 2.67
CA PRO A 241 -18.57 7.65 1.61
C PRO A 241 -17.61 6.48 1.40
N PHE A 242 -17.08 5.91 2.48
CA PHE A 242 -16.11 4.80 2.43
C PHE A 242 -16.73 3.54 1.85
N VAL A 243 -17.97 3.21 2.23
CA VAL A 243 -18.69 2.06 1.65
C VAL A 243 -18.96 2.25 0.16
N ILE A 244 -19.33 3.47 -0.27
CA ILE A 244 -19.56 3.77 -1.69
C ILE A 244 -18.25 3.64 -2.49
N LEU A 245 -17.19 4.32 -2.05
CA LEU A 245 -15.89 4.29 -2.72
C LEU A 245 -15.30 2.88 -2.75
N LEU A 246 -15.47 2.08 -1.69
CA LEU A 246 -15.04 0.69 -1.65
C LEU A 246 -15.78 -0.20 -2.66
N LYS A 247 -17.10 -0.02 -2.82
CA LYS A 247 -17.88 -0.72 -3.85
C LYS A 247 -17.44 -0.34 -5.27
N VAL A 248 -17.18 0.95 -5.51
CA VAL A 248 -16.65 1.42 -6.79
C VAL A 248 -15.27 0.81 -7.04
N GLY A 249 -14.39 0.82 -6.04
CA GLY A 249 -13.06 0.20 -6.11
C GLY A 249 -13.11 -1.30 -6.43
N LEU A 250 -14.03 -2.05 -5.80
CA LEU A 250 -14.26 -3.47 -6.11
C LEU A 250 -14.75 -3.67 -7.55
N GLY A 251 -15.67 -2.82 -8.03
CA GLY A 251 -16.15 -2.88 -9.42
C GLY A 251 -15.06 -2.59 -10.45
N LEU A 252 -14.25 -1.56 -10.21
CA LEU A 252 -13.11 -1.23 -11.08
C LEU A 252 -12.06 -2.35 -11.07
N ALA A 253 -11.74 -2.88 -9.90
CA ALA A 253 -10.82 -4.02 -9.76
C ALA A 253 -11.34 -5.26 -10.48
N LEU A 254 -12.65 -5.54 -10.43
CA LEU A 254 -13.27 -6.65 -11.15
C LEU A 254 -13.06 -6.49 -12.65
N LEU A 255 -13.43 -5.32 -13.17
CA LEU A 255 -13.35 -5.02 -14.60
C LEU A 255 -11.92 -5.23 -15.13
N ILE A 256 -10.92 -4.63 -14.48
CA ILE A 256 -9.55 -4.69 -14.97
C ILE A 256 -8.91 -6.07 -14.76
N THR A 257 -9.25 -6.77 -13.66
CA THR A 257 -8.73 -8.13 -13.41
C THR A 257 -9.34 -9.13 -14.38
N PHE A 258 -10.63 -9.00 -14.68
CA PHE A 258 -11.32 -9.80 -15.67
C PHE A 258 -10.70 -9.60 -17.06
N TRP A 259 -10.63 -8.36 -17.55
CA TRP A 259 -10.08 -8.09 -18.88
C TRP A 259 -8.62 -8.48 -19.01
N ARG A 260 -7.79 -8.22 -17.99
CA ARG A 260 -6.40 -8.69 -17.98
C ARG A 260 -6.32 -10.21 -18.14
N THR A 261 -7.16 -10.96 -17.41
CA THR A 261 -7.18 -12.43 -17.48
C THR A 261 -7.65 -12.91 -18.85
N MET A 262 -8.73 -12.34 -19.38
CA MET A 262 -9.27 -12.72 -20.69
C MET A 262 -8.30 -12.41 -21.83
N THR A 263 -7.70 -11.22 -21.85
CA THR A 263 -6.70 -10.85 -22.86
C THR A 263 -5.46 -11.73 -22.75
N GLY A 264 -5.00 -12.06 -21.54
CA GLY A 264 -3.88 -12.97 -21.32
C GLY A 264 -4.14 -14.38 -21.84
N LEU A 265 -5.32 -14.95 -21.55
CA LEU A 265 -5.73 -16.27 -22.04
C LEU A 265 -5.93 -16.33 -23.56
N ALA A 266 -6.38 -15.23 -24.17
CA ALA A 266 -6.53 -15.12 -25.62
C ALA A 266 -5.17 -14.92 -26.33
N GLY A 267 -4.13 -14.49 -25.60
CA GLY A 267 -2.80 -14.24 -26.12
C GLY A 267 -2.10 -15.51 -26.61
N ARG A 268 -1.44 -15.41 -27.77
CA ARG A 268 -0.70 -16.51 -28.41
C ARG A 268 0.82 -16.26 -28.50
N LEU A 269 1.34 -15.40 -27.64
CA LEU A 269 2.77 -15.11 -27.55
C LEU A 269 3.48 -16.22 -26.79
N GLU A 270 4.77 -16.43 -27.05
CA GLU A 270 5.59 -17.37 -26.28
C GLU A 270 5.58 -17.00 -24.79
N GLY A 271 5.25 -17.94 -23.91
CA GLY A 271 5.09 -17.71 -22.48
C GLY A 271 3.67 -17.25 -22.07
N SER A 272 2.70 -17.17 -23.00
CA SER A 272 1.31 -16.89 -22.64
C SER A 272 0.66 -18.04 -21.85
N GLU A 273 1.24 -19.25 -21.87
CA GLU A 273 0.75 -20.38 -21.07
C GLU A 273 0.75 -20.10 -19.56
N VAL A 274 1.46 -19.05 -19.10
CA VAL A 274 1.43 -18.56 -17.72
C VAL A 274 0.01 -18.19 -17.27
N PHE A 275 -0.84 -17.67 -18.17
CA PHE A 275 -2.22 -17.31 -17.83
C PHE A 275 -3.08 -18.55 -17.60
N SER A 276 -2.83 -19.63 -18.35
CA SER A 276 -3.47 -20.94 -18.12
C SER A 276 -2.97 -21.57 -16.82
N LEU A 277 -1.65 -21.56 -16.58
CA LEU A 277 -1.03 -22.08 -15.34
C LEU A 277 -1.48 -21.32 -14.08
N THR A 278 -1.87 -20.06 -14.22
CA THR A 278 -2.33 -19.22 -13.11
C THR A 278 -3.85 -19.05 -13.08
N LEU A 279 -4.61 -19.74 -13.95
CA LEU A 279 -6.04 -19.49 -14.12
C LEU A 279 -6.84 -19.75 -12.85
N ILE A 280 -6.66 -20.92 -12.23
CA ILE A 280 -7.37 -21.28 -10.98
C ILE A 280 -7.04 -20.24 -9.90
N ASN A 281 -5.77 -19.87 -9.77
CA ASN A 281 -5.34 -18.88 -8.79
C ASN A 281 -5.93 -17.49 -9.08
N SER A 282 -5.90 -17.05 -10.33
CA SER A 282 -6.40 -15.74 -10.77
C SER A 282 -7.92 -15.64 -10.67
N PHE A 283 -8.65 -16.72 -10.95
CA PHE A 283 -10.10 -16.75 -10.84
C PHE A 283 -10.55 -16.89 -9.38
N VAL A 284 -10.10 -17.93 -8.68
CA VAL A 284 -10.53 -18.19 -7.30
C VAL A 284 -9.99 -17.12 -6.36
N PHE A 285 -8.67 -16.95 -6.31
CA PHE A 285 -8.08 -16.01 -5.38
C PHE A 285 -8.13 -14.56 -5.90
N GLY A 286 -7.94 -14.33 -7.20
CA GLY A 286 -7.94 -12.97 -7.76
C GLY A 286 -9.33 -12.34 -7.98
N ILE A 287 -10.37 -13.12 -8.29
CA ILE A 287 -11.72 -12.59 -8.53
C ILE A 287 -12.68 -12.98 -7.41
N VAL A 288 -12.83 -14.27 -7.11
CA VAL A 288 -13.85 -14.73 -6.14
C VAL A 288 -13.50 -14.24 -4.73
N VAL A 289 -12.32 -14.58 -4.22
CA VAL A 289 -11.90 -14.27 -2.85
C VAL A 289 -11.56 -12.79 -2.70
N VAL A 290 -10.82 -12.19 -3.64
CA VAL A 290 -10.38 -10.79 -3.52
C VAL A 290 -11.49 -9.77 -3.80
N ILE A 291 -12.52 -10.12 -4.59
CA ILE A 291 -13.51 -9.14 -5.08
C ILE A 291 -14.95 -9.52 -4.76
N ILE A 292 -15.39 -10.71 -5.17
CA ILE A 292 -16.80 -11.13 -5.00
C ILE A 292 -17.14 -11.31 -3.53
N VAL A 293 -16.31 -12.03 -2.77
CA VAL A 293 -16.53 -12.27 -1.34
C VAL A 293 -16.63 -10.94 -0.56
N PRO A 294 -15.69 -9.98 -0.67
CA PRO A 294 -15.83 -8.69 -0.01
C PRO A 294 -17.09 -7.92 -0.40
N TYR A 295 -17.48 -7.96 -1.68
CA TYR A 295 -18.72 -7.33 -2.14
C TYR A 295 -19.96 -7.93 -1.47
N LEU A 296 -20.01 -9.26 -1.32
CA LEU A 296 -21.07 -9.95 -0.59
C LEU A 296 -21.05 -9.59 0.90
N LEU A 297 -19.87 -9.54 1.53
CA LEU A 297 -19.73 -9.14 2.93
C LEU A 297 -20.27 -7.71 3.15
N LEU A 298 -20.04 -6.77 2.23
CA LEU A 298 -20.59 -5.41 2.31
C LEU A 298 -22.12 -5.34 2.19
N LYS A 299 -22.78 -6.38 1.67
CA LYS A 299 -24.25 -6.49 1.67
C LYS A 299 -24.79 -7.02 3.00
N MET A 300 -24.02 -7.86 3.70
CA MET A 300 -24.43 -8.52 4.93
C MET A 300 -24.43 -7.59 6.15
N GLY A 301 -23.57 -6.56 6.16
CA GLY A 301 -23.46 -5.66 7.29
C GLY A 301 -22.78 -4.34 6.94
N LYS A 302 -23.09 -3.30 7.74
CA LYS A 302 -22.52 -1.95 7.59
C LYS A 302 -22.03 -1.35 8.92
N SER A 303 -22.08 -2.11 10.01
CA SER A 303 -21.57 -1.64 11.30
C SER A 303 -20.06 -1.41 11.21
N ALA A 304 -19.54 -0.50 12.03
CA ALA A 304 -18.11 -0.17 12.02
C ALA A 304 -17.22 -1.41 12.21
N ASN A 305 -17.55 -2.30 13.16
CA ASN A 305 -16.80 -3.54 13.37
C ASN A 305 -16.78 -4.45 12.13
N TRP A 306 -17.93 -4.55 11.44
CA TRP A 306 -18.04 -5.36 10.25
C TRP A 306 -17.23 -4.79 9.09
N LEU A 307 -17.29 -3.47 8.89
CA LEU A 307 -16.48 -2.80 7.87
C LEU A 307 -14.98 -2.89 8.14
N MET A 308 -14.56 -2.87 9.41
CA MET A 308 -13.16 -3.15 9.77
C MET A 308 -12.76 -4.58 9.37
N PHE A 309 -13.59 -5.57 9.66
CA PHE A 309 -13.35 -6.96 9.25
C PHE A 309 -13.22 -7.09 7.72
N VAL A 310 -14.16 -6.51 6.96
CA VAL A 310 -14.13 -6.52 5.48
C VAL A 310 -12.87 -5.83 4.96
N GLY A 311 -12.51 -4.67 5.52
CA GLY A 311 -11.29 -3.96 5.15
C GLY A 311 -10.03 -4.80 5.38
N VAL A 312 -9.89 -5.42 6.56
CA VAL A 312 -8.76 -6.31 6.87
C VAL A 312 -8.70 -7.50 5.92
N PHE A 313 -9.85 -8.10 5.62
CA PHE A 313 -9.95 -9.20 4.67
C PHE A 313 -9.48 -8.81 3.26
N ILE A 314 -9.91 -7.64 2.74
CA ILE A 314 -9.41 -7.12 1.46
C ILE A 314 -7.90 -6.86 1.54
N MET A 315 -7.41 -6.29 2.63
CA MET A 315 -5.99 -6.01 2.80
C MET A 315 -5.13 -7.28 2.74
N VAL A 316 -5.50 -8.33 3.47
CA VAL A 316 -4.77 -9.62 3.46
C VAL A 316 -4.80 -10.27 2.08
N THR A 317 -5.97 -10.30 1.45
CA THR A 317 -6.12 -10.94 0.13
C THR A 317 -5.40 -10.16 -0.97
N GLN A 318 -5.32 -8.83 -0.87
CA GLN A 318 -4.55 -8.00 -1.79
C GLN A 318 -3.04 -8.18 -1.66
N LEU A 319 -2.52 -8.43 -0.45
CA LEU A 319 -1.11 -8.76 -0.27
C LEU A 319 -0.75 -10.06 -1.02
N LYS A 320 -1.58 -11.11 -0.87
CA LYS A 320 -1.44 -12.34 -1.66
C LYS A 320 -1.50 -12.05 -3.16
N ALA A 321 -2.46 -11.26 -3.61
CA ALA A 321 -2.60 -10.91 -5.02
C ALA A 321 -1.38 -10.14 -5.58
N ARG A 322 -0.69 -9.34 -4.75
CA ARG A 322 0.58 -8.70 -5.15
C ARG A 322 1.71 -9.72 -5.29
N ASN A 323 1.81 -10.65 -4.34
CA ASN A 323 2.79 -11.72 -4.43
C ASN A 323 2.54 -12.62 -5.66
N ASP A 324 1.29 -12.98 -5.94
CA ASP A 324 0.93 -13.73 -7.15
C ASP A 324 1.28 -12.96 -8.43
N LEU A 325 1.03 -11.65 -8.45
CA LEU A 325 1.36 -10.80 -9.60
C LEU A 325 2.87 -10.79 -9.85
N VAL A 326 3.65 -10.49 -8.82
CA VAL A 326 5.12 -10.35 -8.93
C VAL A 326 5.73 -11.69 -9.29
N VAL A 327 5.47 -12.75 -8.52
CA VAL A 327 6.08 -14.06 -8.73
C VAL A 327 5.55 -14.74 -9.99
N GLY A 328 4.28 -14.49 -10.35
CA GLY A 328 3.61 -15.14 -11.47
C GLY A 328 4.33 -14.96 -12.80
N ALA A 329 5.01 -13.84 -13.02
CA ALA A 329 5.76 -13.58 -14.24
C ALA A 329 7.01 -14.46 -14.40
N PHE A 330 7.51 -15.05 -13.32
CA PHE A 330 8.72 -15.87 -13.32
C PHE A 330 8.44 -17.36 -13.43
N LYS A 331 7.17 -17.78 -13.40
CA LYS A 331 6.78 -19.20 -13.49
C LYS A 331 7.29 -19.90 -14.74
N ILE A 332 7.48 -19.15 -15.82
CA ILE A 332 8.03 -19.65 -17.08
C ILE A 332 9.39 -18.99 -17.29
N PRO A 333 10.49 -19.75 -17.45
CA PRO A 333 11.80 -19.19 -17.79
C PRO A 333 11.77 -18.43 -19.13
N VAL A 334 12.53 -17.35 -19.25
CA VAL A 334 12.67 -16.62 -20.55
C VAL A 334 13.42 -17.45 -21.57
N PHE A 335 14.44 -18.17 -21.11
CA PHE A 335 15.27 -19.03 -21.95
C PHE A 335 15.05 -20.47 -21.52
N ARG A 336 14.91 -21.38 -22.48
CA ARG A 336 14.86 -22.82 -22.25
C ARG A 336 16.21 -23.41 -22.66
N VAL A 337 17.19 -23.34 -21.76
CA VAL A 337 18.48 -24.03 -21.94
C VAL A 337 18.36 -25.43 -21.32
N TYR A 338 19.19 -26.38 -21.79
CA TYR A 338 19.30 -27.71 -21.18
C TYR A 338 19.40 -27.60 -19.65
N GLU A 339 18.63 -28.41 -18.92
CA GLU A 339 18.54 -28.47 -17.44
C GLU A 339 17.68 -27.41 -16.73
N MET A 340 16.95 -26.53 -17.44
CA MET A 340 16.00 -25.62 -16.78
C MET A 340 14.64 -26.28 -16.49
N PRO A 341 14.02 -26.02 -15.33
CA PRO A 341 12.70 -26.55 -15.02
C PRO A 341 11.63 -25.93 -15.94
N GLU A 342 10.66 -26.73 -16.37
CA GLU A 342 9.54 -26.24 -17.19
C GLU A 342 8.70 -25.19 -16.45
N ILE A 343 8.53 -25.40 -15.14
CA ILE A 343 7.79 -24.51 -14.25
C ILE A 343 8.69 -24.13 -13.07
N VAL A 344 8.88 -22.84 -12.87
CA VAL A 344 9.65 -22.31 -11.75
C VAL A 344 8.74 -22.12 -10.55
N HIS A 345 9.17 -22.67 -9.42
CA HIS A 345 8.49 -22.52 -8.14
C HIS A 345 9.24 -21.54 -7.24
N TYR A 346 8.49 -20.80 -6.44
CA TYR A 346 9.01 -19.90 -5.43
C TYR A 346 8.09 -19.93 -4.22
N THR A 347 8.68 -19.98 -3.04
CA THR A 347 7.98 -19.89 -1.76
C THR A 347 8.76 -18.91 -0.88
N PRO A 348 8.12 -17.85 -0.35
CA PRO A 348 8.81 -16.89 0.49
C PRO A 348 9.46 -17.57 1.70
N SER A 349 10.67 -17.14 2.02
CA SER A 349 11.38 -17.49 3.24
C SER A 349 10.75 -16.85 4.48
N VAL A 350 11.16 -17.30 5.67
CA VAL A 350 10.77 -16.68 6.94
C VAL A 350 11.22 -15.22 7.00
N TYR A 351 12.44 -14.90 6.52
CA TYR A 351 12.98 -13.54 6.50
C TYR A 351 12.15 -12.59 5.64
N GLU A 352 11.65 -13.08 4.51
CA GLU A 352 10.73 -12.34 3.64
C GLU A 352 9.40 -12.01 4.34
N PHE A 353 8.85 -12.93 5.12
CA PHE A 353 7.68 -12.65 5.96
C PHE A 353 8.00 -11.68 7.11
N LEU A 354 9.22 -11.72 7.66
CA LEU A 354 9.65 -10.76 8.68
C LEU A 354 9.71 -9.34 8.12
N VAL A 355 10.09 -9.14 6.85
CA VAL A 355 10.02 -7.81 6.19
C VAL A 355 8.58 -7.31 6.11
N VAL A 356 7.62 -8.17 5.73
CA VAL A 356 6.17 -7.84 5.74
C VAL A 356 5.72 -7.43 7.15
N ALA A 357 6.12 -8.21 8.16
CA ALA A 357 5.80 -7.94 9.56
C ALA A 357 6.41 -6.61 10.03
N ALA A 358 7.63 -6.29 9.62
CA ALA A 358 8.30 -5.03 9.93
C ALA A 358 7.53 -3.83 9.38
N SER A 359 7.24 -3.83 8.07
CA SER A 359 6.52 -2.73 7.42
C SER A 359 5.09 -2.56 7.97
N THR A 360 4.38 -3.66 8.22
CA THR A 360 3.02 -3.63 8.80
C THR A 360 3.04 -3.11 10.23
N SER A 361 3.98 -3.60 11.04
CA SER A 361 4.12 -3.19 12.44
C SER A 361 4.53 -1.73 12.56
N LEU A 362 5.42 -1.24 11.69
CA LEU A 362 5.80 0.17 11.63
C LEU A 362 4.59 1.06 11.41
N VAL A 363 3.77 0.77 10.38
CA VAL A 363 2.56 1.53 10.08
C VAL A 363 1.58 1.49 11.25
N ALA A 364 1.33 0.30 11.82
CA ALA A 364 0.39 0.14 12.93
C ALA A 364 0.84 0.85 14.21
N LEU A 365 2.13 0.78 14.56
CA LEU A 365 2.72 1.46 15.72
C LEU A 365 2.61 2.98 15.58
N LEU A 366 3.06 3.52 14.45
CA LEU A 366 3.00 4.95 14.19
C LEU A 366 1.55 5.43 14.23
N TYR A 367 0.61 4.68 13.64
CA TYR A 367 -0.81 5.02 13.70
C TYR A 367 -1.35 5.04 15.14
N ILE A 368 -1.08 4.01 15.96
CA ILE A 368 -1.60 3.95 17.34
C ILE A 368 -1.03 5.06 18.21
N ILE A 369 0.28 5.29 18.13
CA ILE A 369 0.96 6.34 18.90
C ILE A 369 0.42 7.71 18.50
N PHE A 370 0.41 8.02 17.20
CA PHE A 370 0.01 9.34 16.71
C PHE A 370 -1.49 9.62 16.83
N ASN A 371 -2.34 8.58 16.78
CA ASN A 371 -3.77 8.71 17.06
C ASN A 371 -4.07 9.11 18.51
N ARG A 372 -3.15 8.88 19.44
CA ARG A 372 -3.31 9.26 20.85
C ARG A 372 -2.49 10.48 21.23
N SER A 373 -1.48 10.83 20.44
CA SER A 373 -0.65 12.01 20.68
C SER A 373 -1.24 13.31 20.14
N GLY A 374 -2.41 13.28 19.47
CA GLY A 374 -3.08 14.46 18.92
C GLY A 374 -2.52 14.95 17.58
N VAL A 375 -1.65 14.16 16.93
CA VAL A 375 -1.05 14.50 15.63
C VAL A 375 -2.10 14.57 14.52
N PHE A 376 -3.24 13.91 14.70
CA PHE A 376 -4.34 13.94 13.72
C PHE A 376 -5.37 15.04 13.99
N ASP A 377 -5.24 15.75 15.11
CA ASP A 377 -6.15 16.82 15.43
C ASP A 377 -5.68 18.06 14.67
N VAL A 378 -6.60 18.64 13.90
CA VAL A 378 -6.34 19.83 13.11
C VAL A 378 -6.11 20.97 14.09
N ASN A 379 -5.02 21.72 13.89
CA ASN A 379 -4.80 22.98 14.58
C ASN A 379 -5.91 23.93 14.11
N ALA A 380 -7.00 24.01 14.86
CA ALA A 380 -7.86 25.17 14.84
C ALA A 380 -7.05 26.33 15.45
N GLY A 381 -6.07 26.83 14.70
CA GLY A 381 -5.46 28.11 15.00
C GLY A 381 -6.60 29.11 15.11
N LYS A 382 -6.66 29.78 16.27
CA LYS A 382 -7.57 30.87 16.63
C LYS A 382 -8.12 31.53 15.36
N GLU A 383 -9.45 31.49 15.19
CA GLU A 383 -10.12 32.44 14.31
C GLU A 383 -9.57 33.82 14.68
N VAL A 384 -8.70 34.35 13.83
CA VAL A 384 -8.30 35.75 13.92
C VAL A 384 -9.51 36.48 13.39
N HIS A 385 -10.37 36.89 14.32
CA HIS A 385 -11.40 37.90 14.09
C HIS A 385 -10.81 39.15 13.44
#